data_AF-A0AAN8VKT9-F1
#
_entry.id   AF-A0AAN8VKT9-F1
#
_cell.length_a   1.000
_cell.length_b   1.000
_cell.length_c   1.000
_cell.angle_alpha   90.00
_cell.angle_beta   90.00
_cell.angle_gamma   90.00
#
_symmetry.space_group_name_H-M   'P 1'
#
loop_
_entity.id
_entity.type
_entity.pdbx_description
1 polymer ?
#
loop_
_entity_poly.entity_id
_entity_poly.type
_entity_poly.pdbx_seq_one_letter_code
_entity_poly.pdbx_strand_id
1 'polypeptide(L)'
;VYIQYDLGESNAELALDYGFIELTSDRNAYTRTLEISKSDPFMAMLPYLRLVALGGTDAFLFESLFRNTTWGHLELPVSQANEELICRVVRDACIAALSGFHTTINEYRCILLNEDLKKRGNLSPRLEIVVGIRAGEKKVLRQIEEIFKERESELDTLEYSQERRLKDLGLVGNKGKSFSGNPSRNMKFSLQSLPVTKDE
;
A
#
# COMPACT_ATOMS: atom_id res chain seq x y z
N VAL A 1 -20.01 -3.03 -36.57
CA VAL A 1 -18.94 -2.12 -36.10
C VAL A 1 -19.07 -2.03 -34.60
N TYR A 2 -18.01 -2.35 -33.85
CA TYR A 2 -18.00 -2.26 -32.39
C TYR A 2 -17.03 -1.14 -31.96
N ILE A 3 -17.23 -0.58 -30.77
CA ILE A 3 -16.35 0.43 -30.16
C ILE A 3 -15.92 -0.03 -28.76
N GLN A 4 -14.75 0.40 -28.32
CA GLN A 4 -14.28 0.21 -26.94
C GLN A 4 -14.98 1.24 -26.05
N TYR A 5 -15.65 0.77 -24.98
CA TYR A 5 -16.39 1.63 -24.04
C TYR A 5 -15.41 2.36 -23.11
N ASP A 6 -14.78 1.61 -22.21
CA ASP A 6 -13.73 2.12 -21.32
C ASP A 6 -12.71 1.01 -21.02
N LEU A 7 -11.43 1.35 -20.90
CA LEU A 7 -10.34 0.47 -20.41
C LEU A 7 -10.11 0.67 -18.90
N GLY A 8 -10.65 1.76 -18.35
CA GLY A 8 -10.68 2.18 -16.96
C GLY A 8 -11.60 1.33 -16.07
N GLU A 9 -12.66 0.77 -16.64
CA GLU A 9 -13.70 0.12 -15.85
C GLU A 9 -13.42 -1.36 -15.55
N SER A 10 -13.80 -1.73 -14.33
CA SER A 10 -13.83 -3.10 -13.84
C SER A 10 -15.08 -3.85 -14.33
N ASN A 11 -15.05 -5.18 -14.23
CA ASN A 11 -16.21 -6.02 -14.54
C ASN A 11 -17.42 -5.72 -13.62
N ALA A 12 -17.21 -5.19 -12.42
CA ALA A 12 -18.30 -4.78 -11.55
C ALA A 12 -19.01 -3.52 -12.08
N GLU A 13 -18.24 -2.54 -12.55
CA GLU A 13 -18.74 -1.29 -13.16
C GLU A 13 -19.46 -1.59 -14.49
N LEU A 14 -18.82 -2.35 -15.38
CA LEU A 14 -19.43 -2.75 -16.66
C LEU A 14 -20.78 -3.47 -16.48
N ALA A 15 -20.88 -4.31 -15.46
CA ALA A 15 -22.11 -5.02 -15.15
C ALA A 15 -23.23 -4.11 -14.65
N LEU A 16 -22.89 -3.06 -13.89
CA LEU A 16 -23.84 -2.08 -13.39
C LEU A 16 -24.30 -1.12 -14.49
N ASP A 17 -23.36 -0.62 -15.29
CA ASP A 17 -23.63 0.46 -16.26
C ASP A 17 -24.17 -0.07 -17.59
N TYR A 18 -23.70 -1.25 -18.03
CA TYR A 18 -24.01 -1.78 -19.36
C TYR A 18 -24.67 -3.17 -19.33
N GLY A 19 -24.70 -3.84 -18.17
CA GLY A 19 -25.34 -5.14 -18.05
C GLY A 19 -24.59 -6.28 -18.76
N PHE A 20 -23.26 -6.18 -18.86
CA PHE A 20 -22.40 -7.26 -19.34
C PHE A 20 -21.07 -7.30 -18.59
N ILE A 21 -20.31 -8.38 -18.75
CA ILE A 21 -18.95 -8.51 -18.23
C ILE A 21 -18.01 -9.02 -19.32
N GLU A 22 -16.72 -8.71 -19.21
CA GLU A 22 -15.70 -9.32 -20.04
C GLU A 22 -15.12 -10.57 -19.38
N LEU A 23 -14.85 -11.60 -20.18
CA LEU A 23 -14.24 -12.85 -19.71
C LEU A 23 -12.74 -12.70 -19.38
N THR A 24 -12.14 -11.57 -19.72
CA THR A 24 -10.72 -11.27 -19.46
C THR A 24 -10.51 -11.07 -17.96
N SER A 25 -9.43 -11.64 -17.43
CA SER A 25 -9.17 -11.63 -15.98
C SER A 25 -8.79 -10.27 -15.41
N ASP A 26 -8.36 -9.36 -16.27
CA ASP A 26 -7.58 -8.17 -15.90
C ASP A 26 -8.49 -7.01 -15.47
N ARG A 27 -9.80 -7.16 -15.68
CA ARG A 27 -10.84 -6.22 -15.22
C ARG A 27 -11.50 -6.62 -13.91
N ASN A 28 -11.07 -7.72 -13.29
CA ASN A 28 -11.59 -8.10 -11.98
C ASN A 28 -10.95 -7.19 -10.91
N ALA A 29 -11.78 -6.45 -10.20
CA ALA A 29 -11.37 -5.58 -9.10
C ALA A 29 -12.24 -5.88 -7.87
N TYR A 30 -11.73 -5.55 -6.69
CA TYR A 30 -12.48 -5.58 -5.45
C TYR A 30 -12.21 -4.28 -4.69
N THR A 31 -13.24 -3.46 -4.54
CA THR A 31 -13.16 -2.19 -3.82
C THR A 31 -13.81 -2.35 -2.46
N ARG A 32 -13.01 -2.24 -1.40
CA ARG A 32 -13.50 -1.94 -0.05
C ARG A 32 -13.22 -0.47 0.23
N THR A 33 -13.98 0.18 1.11
CA THR A 33 -13.82 1.60 1.48
C THR A 33 -12.47 1.89 2.13
N LEU A 34 -11.43 1.95 1.29
CA LEU A 34 -10.14 2.61 1.41
C LEU A 34 -9.73 2.80 -0.08
N GLU A 35 -9.73 4.03 -0.58
CA GLU A 35 -9.63 4.32 -2.02
C GLU A 35 -8.30 3.81 -2.62
N ILE A 36 -8.39 2.93 -3.63
CA ILE A 36 -7.24 2.28 -4.28
C ILE A 36 -7.09 2.82 -5.72
N SER A 37 -5.95 3.43 -6.01
CA SER A 37 -5.57 3.89 -7.34
C SER A 37 -4.98 2.76 -8.19
N LYS A 38 -5.19 2.85 -9.51
CA LYS A 38 -5.03 1.79 -10.53
C LYS A 38 -3.58 1.48 -10.94
N SER A 39 -2.59 2.27 -10.52
CA SER A 39 -1.17 2.06 -10.85
C SER A 39 -0.42 1.46 -9.65
N ASP A 40 -0.02 0.20 -9.78
CA ASP A 40 0.52 -0.68 -8.73
C ASP A 40 -0.21 -0.54 -7.37
N PRO A 41 -1.44 -1.08 -7.28
CA PRO A 41 -2.41 -0.73 -6.24
C PRO A 41 -1.96 -1.08 -4.81
N PHE A 42 -0.99 -1.99 -4.63
CA PHE A 42 -0.60 -2.46 -3.31
C PHE A 42 0.49 -1.62 -2.65
N MET A 43 1.54 -1.25 -3.39
CA MET A 43 2.64 -0.46 -2.83
C MET A 43 2.18 0.96 -2.45
N ALA A 44 1.25 1.54 -3.21
CA ALA A 44 0.72 2.87 -2.92
C ALA A 44 -0.17 2.92 -1.65
N MET A 45 -0.77 1.80 -1.24
CA MET A 45 -1.62 1.73 -0.05
C MET A 45 -0.87 1.52 1.26
N LEU A 46 0.33 0.92 1.21
CA LEU A 46 1.07 0.58 2.44
C LEU A 46 1.31 1.79 3.36
N PRO A 47 1.68 2.99 2.88
CA PRO A 47 1.84 4.16 3.75
C PRO A 47 0.55 4.54 4.48
N TYR A 48 -0.59 4.40 3.79
CA TYR A 48 -1.90 4.66 4.38
C TYR A 48 -2.28 3.59 5.42
N LEU A 49 -2.06 2.31 5.11
CA LEU A 49 -2.32 1.22 6.07
C LEU A 49 -1.44 1.36 7.32
N ARG A 50 -0.18 1.76 7.15
CA ARG A 50 0.74 2.08 8.26
C ARG A 50 0.20 3.21 9.10
N LEU A 51 -0.26 4.30 8.47
CA LEU A 51 -0.89 5.44 9.14
C LEU A 51 -2.10 5.02 9.98
N VAL A 52 -3.00 4.21 9.41
CA VAL A 52 -4.20 3.71 10.11
C VAL A 52 -3.83 2.80 11.28
N ALA A 53 -2.79 1.99 11.12
CA ALA A 53 -2.28 1.09 12.16
C ALA A 53 -1.34 1.77 13.16
N LEU A 54 -1.06 3.08 13.04
CA LEU A 54 -0.20 3.78 13.99
C LEU A 54 -0.85 3.81 15.37
N GLY A 55 -0.05 3.45 16.37
CA GLY A 55 -0.46 3.50 17.76
C GLY A 55 0.69 3.15 18.69
N GLY A 56 0.46 3.31 20.00
CA GLY A 56 1.42 2.91 21.03
C GLY A 56 2.79 3.54 20.84
N THR A 57 3.81 2.70 20.65
CA THR A 57 5.22 3.08 20.52
C THR A 57 5.53 3.94 19.29
N ASP A 58 4.66 3.94 18.29
CA ASP A 58 4.87 4.66 17.02
C ASP A 58 4.13 5.99 16.97
N ALA A 59 3.34 6.32 18.00
CA ALA A 59 2.53 7.53 18.05
C ALA A 59 3.35 8.84 17.99
N PHE A 60 4.65 8.78 18.30
CA PHE A 60 5.56 9.93 18.18
C PHE A 60 5.61 10.51 16.75
N LEU A 61 5.29 9.72 15.72
CA LEU A 61 5.24 10.18 14.33
C LEU A 61 4.15 11.24 14.07
N PHE A 62 3.23 11.44 15.02
CA PHE A 62 2.23 12.52 14.99
C PHE A 62 2.69 13.82 15.65
N GLU A 63 3.87 13.85 16.26
CA GLU A 63 4.41 15.07 16.86
C GLU A 63 4.69 16.14 15.79
N SER A 64 4.61 17.42 16.19
CA SER A 64 4.82 18.55 15.26
C SER A 64 6.17 18.53 14.56
N LEU A 65 7.18 17.91 15.17
CA LEU A 65 8.51 17.74 14.61
C LEU A 65 8.49 16.96 13.29
N PHE A 66 7.58 16.00 13.15
CA PHE A 66 7.52 15.10 12.00
C PHE A 66 6.47 15.50 10.97
N ARG A 67 5.62 16.50 11.22
CA ARG A 67 4.47 16.84 10.34
C ARG A 67 4.80 16.93 8.84
N ASN A 68 5.97 17.45 8.50
CA ASN A 68 6.39 17.63 7.11
C ASN A 68 7.14 16.41 6.53
N THR A 69 7.48 15.42 7.38
CA THR A 69 8.24 14.21 7.01
C THR A 69 7.49 12.91 7.31
N THR A 70 6.33 12.96 7.99
CA THR A 70 5.55 11.79 8.42
C THR A 70 5.26 10.86 7.25
N TRP A 71 4.85 11.39 6.09
CA TRP A 71 4.57 10.57 4.91
C TRP A 71 5.81 9.83 4.41
N GLY A 72 6.97 10.49 4.34
CA GLY A 72 8.23 9.85 3.97
C GLY A 72 8.67 8.76 4.96
N HIS A 73 8.33 8.90 6.25
CA HIS A 73 8.54 7.82 7.22
C HIS A 73 7.62 6.62 7.00
N LEU A 74 6.40 6.85 6.49
CA LEU A 74 5.39 5.82 6.21
C LEU A 74 5.61 5.12 4.87
N GLU A 75 6.43 5.66 3.97
CA GLU A 75 6.84 4.97 2.74
C GLU A 75 7.67 3.70 3.03
N LEU A 76 8.32 3.66 4.20
CA LEU A 76 9.09 2.50 4.68
C LEU A 76 8.43 1.86 5.91
N PRO A 77 8.77 0.60 6.24
CA PRO A 77 8.25 -0.07 7.44
C PRO A 77 8.53 0.74 8.71
N VAL A 78 7.51 0.94 9.54
CA VAL A 78 7.60 1.76 10.76
C VAL A 78 8.17 0.94 11.92
N SER A 79 7.44 -0.10 12.31
CA SER A 79 7.79 -1.05 13.36
C SER A 79 7.25 -2.43 13.02
N GLN A 80 7.83 -3.47 13.62
CA GLN A 80 7.34 -4.85 13.43
C GLN A 80 5.89 -5.01 13.88
N ALA A 81 5.53 -4.43 15.03
CA ALA A 81 4.16 -4.50 15.55
C ALA A 81 3.13 -3.79 14.62
N ASN A 82 3.51 -2.67 14.00
CA ASN A 82 2.66 -1.97 13.04
C ASN A 82 2.43 -2.82 11.77
N GLU A 83 3.50 -3.39 11.20
CA GLU A 83 3.40 -4.24 10.00
C GLU A 83 2.65 -5.55 10.27
N GLU A 84 2.88 -6.19 11.42
CA GLU A 84 2.16 -7.38 11.85
C GLU A 84 0.66 -7.10 12.00
N LEU A 85 0.29 -5.97 12.61
CA LEU A 85 -1.11 -5.55 12.75
C LEU A 85 -1.78 -5.37 11.39
N ILE A 86 -1.10 -4.73 10.44
CA ILE A 86 -1.62 -4.54 9.08
C ILE A 86 -1.85 -5.88 8.40
N CYS A 87 -0.84 -6.77 8.42
CA CYS A 87 -0.94 -8.09 7.79
C CYS A 87 -2.12 -8.88 8.36
N ARG A 88 -2.25 -8.92 9.69
CA ARG A 88 -3.36 -9.60 10.35
C ARG A 88 -4.71 -9.02 9.96
N VAL A 89 -4.88 -7.70 10.08
CA VAL A 89 -6.18 -7.04 9.83
C VAL A 89 -6.63 -7.21 8.37
N VAL A 90 -5.71 -7.08 7.41
CA VAL A 90 -6.04 -7.25 5.99
C VAL A 90 -6.39 -8.70 5.69
N ARG A 91 -5.59 -9.66 6.18
CA ARG A 91 -5.87 -11.09 5.98
C ARG A 91 -7.20 -11.50 6.62
N ASP A 92 -7.47 -11.09 7.85
CA ASP A 92 -8.73 -11.35 8.54
C ASP A 92 -9.92 -10.76 7.78
N ALA A 93 -9.78 -9.54 7.24
CA ALA A 93 -10.81 -8.92 6.42
C ALA A 93 -11.05 -9.69 5.11
N CYS A 94 -10.00 -10.18 4.44
CA CYS A 94 -10.11 -11.01 3.25
C CYS A 94 -10.78 -12.35 3.55
N ILE A 95 -10.39 -13.02 4.65
CA ILE A 95 -10.99 -14.28 5.09
C ILE A 95 -12.47 -14.08 5.43
N ALA A 96 -12.80 -13.02 6.18
CA ALA A 96 -14.18 -12.68 6.50
C ALA A 96 -15.01 -12.40 5.23
N ALA A 97 -14.47 -11.62 4.29
CA ALA A 97 -15.13 -11.35 3.01
C ALA A 97 -15.34 -12.63 2.20
N LEU A 98 -14.32 -13.51 2.11
CA LEU A 98 -14.40 -14.80 1.42
C LEU A 98 -15.44 -15.74 2.06
N SER A 99 -15.57 -15.74 3.39
CA SER A 99 -16.56 -16.54 4.11
C SER A 99 -18.01 -16.11 3.85
N GLY A 100 -18.23 -14.85 3.46
CA GLY A 100 -19.54 -14.31 3.12
C GLY A 100 -20.12 -14.86 1.80
N PHE A 101 -19.31 -15.55 0.98
CA PHE A 101 -19.78 -16.14 -0.25
C PHE A 101 -20.27 -17.58 -0.04
N HIS A 102 -21.54 -17.83 -0.38
CA HIS A 102 -22.25 -19.11 -0.22
C HIS A 102 -21.84 -20.26 -1.15
N THR A 103 -20.85 -20.07 -2.02
CA THR A 103 -20.47 -21.03 -3.08
C THR A 103 -18.95 -21.10 -3.18
N THR A 104 -18.39 -22.19 -3.67
CA THR A 104 -16.93 -22.29 -3.87
C THR A 104 -16.52 -21.75 -5.25
N ILE A 105 -15.25 -21.34 -5.43
CA ILE A 105 -14.75 -20.95 -6.77
C ILE A 105 -14.89 -22.11 -7.75
N ASN A 106 -14.69 -23.35 -7.28
CA ASN A 106 -14.80 -24.55 -8.11
C ASN A 106 -16.25 -24.78 -8.55
N GLU A 107 -17.24 -24.56 -7.70
CA GLU A 107 -18.65 -24.58 -8.11
C GLU A 107 -18.95 -23.54 -9.19
N TYR A 108 -18.38 -22.32 -9.11
CA TYR A 108 -18.55 -21.33 -10.18
C TYR A 108 -17.87 -21.74 -11.48
N ARG A 109 -16.67 -22.31 -11.40
CA ARG A 109 -15.98 -22.88 -12.57
C ARG A 109 -16.82 -24.00 -13.16
N CYS A 110 -17.40 -24.90 -12.35
CA CYS A 110 -18.31 -25.93 -12.82
C CYS A 110 -19.59 -25.35 -13.45
N ILE A 111 -20.17 -24.26 -12.91
CA ILE A 111 -21.33 -23.58 -13.52
C ILE A 111 -20.95 -22.97 -14.88
N LEU A 112 -19.76 -22.38 -15.01
CA LEU A 112 -19.28 -21.73 -16.24
C LEU A 112 -18.74 -22.73 -17.29
N LEU A 113 -18.12 -23.84 -16.85
CA LEU A 113 -17.53 -24.91 -17.69
C LEU A 113 -18.47 -26.09 -17.93
N ASN A 114 -19.64 -26.16 -17.28
CA ASN A 114 -20.70 -27.07 -17.70
C ASN A 114 -21.15 -26.63 -19.09
N GLU A 115 -20.46 -27.13 -20.12
CA GLU A 115 -20.87 -27.01 -21.51
C GLU A 115 -22.32 -27.47 -21.69
N ASP A 116 -22.79 -28.41 -20.85
CA ASP A 116 -24.17 -28.92 -20.88
C ASP A 116 -25.23 -27.88 -20.49
N LEU A 117 -24.92 -26.90 -19.62
CA LEU A 117 -25.85 -25.84 -19.23
C LEU A 117 -25.84 -24.67 -20.24
N LYS A 118 -24.67 -24.38 -20.82
CA LYS A 118 -24.54 -23.45 -21.96
C LYS A 118 -25.20 -24.01 -23.23
N LYS A 119 -25.05 -25.31 -23.52
CA LYS A 119 -25.68 -26.00 -24.66
C LYS A 119 -27.18 -26.22 -24.47
N ARG A 120 -27.67 -26.37 -23.23
CA ARG A 120 -29.12 -26.40 -22.92
C ARG A 120 -29.79 -25.02 -22.95
N GLY A 121 -29.04 -23.92 -23.18
CA GLY A 121 -29.61 -22.58 -23.29
C GLY A 121 -30.29 -22.05 -22.02
N ASN A 122 -29.85 -22.51 -20.83
CA ASN A 122 -30.65 -22.39 -19.61
C ASN A 122 -30.05 -21.50 -18.51
N LEU A 123 -28.91 -20.84 -18.74
CA LEU A 123 -28.46 -19.75 -17.85
C LEU A 123 -28.98 -18.42 -18.39
N SER A 124 -29.68 -17.68 -17.53
CA SER A 124 -30.05 -16.31 -17.85
C SER A 124 -28.78 -15.44 -17.93
N PRO A 125 -28.72 -14.45 -18.84
CA PRO A 125 -27.56 -13.54 -18.96
C PRO A 125 -27.18 -12.88 -17.63
N ARG A 126 -28.18 -12.59 -16.78
CA ARG A 126 -27.97 -12.05 -15.43
C ARG A 126 -27.25 -13.03 -14.50
N LEU A 127 -27.51 -14.33 -14.61
CA LEU A 127 -26.84 -15.33 -13.79
C LEU A 127 -25.38 -15.49 -14.21
N GLU A 128 -25.07 -15.43 -15.51
CA GLU A 128 -23.69 -15.46 -16.01
C GLU A 128 -22.87 -14.28 -15.47
N ILE A 129 -23.45 -13.07 -15.48
CA ILE A 129 -22.83 -11.86 -14.92
C ILE A 129 -22.54 -12.04 -13.42
N VAL A 130 -23.54 -12.44 -12.63
CA VAL A 130 -23.38 -12.63 -11.18
C VAL A 130 -22.32 -13.68 -10.86
N VAL A 131 -22.30 -14.79 -11.60
CA VAL A 131 -21.30 -15.85 -11.41
C VAL A 131 -19.90 -15.34 -11.77
N GLY A 132 -19.77 -14.60 -12.87
CA GLY A 132 -18.49 -14.03 -13.31
C GLY A 132 -17.92 -13.01 -12.32
N ILE A 133 -18.73 -12.06 -11.85
CA ILE A 133 -18.31 -11.05 -10.86
C ILE A 133 -17.84 -11.72 -9.59
N ARG A 134 -18.65 -12.61 -9.01
CA ARG A 134 -18.30 -13.27 -7.73
C ARG A 134 -17.06 -14.15 -7.86
N ALA A 135 -16.84 -14.79 -9.01
CA ALA A 135 -15.62 -15.53 -9.27
C ALA A 135 -14.40 -14.59 -9.34
N GLY A 136 -14.53 -13.44 -10.01
CA GLY A 136 -13.52 -12.39 -10.08
C GLY A 136 -13.15 -11.82 -8.72
N GLU A 137 -14.14 -11.41 -7.92
CA GLU A 137 -13.94 -10.85 -6.58
C GLU A 137 -13.21 -11.84 -5.66
N LYS A 138 -13.62 -13.11 -5.65
CA LYS A 138 -12.95 -14.13 -4.84
C LYS A 138 -11.51 -14.37 -5.27
N LYS A 139 -11.20 -14.25 -6.57
CA LYS A 139 -9.84 -14.37 -7.08
C LYS A 139 -8.98 -13.24 -6.53
N VAL A 140 -9.47 -11.99 -6.62
CA VAL A 140 -8.78 -10.81 -6.10
C VAL A 140 -8.58 -10.90 -4.59
N LEU A 141 -9.60 -11.28 -3.83
CA LEU A 141 -9.52 -11.44 -2.37
C LEU A 141 -8.47 -12.47 -1.93
N ARG A 142 -8.31 -13.57 -2.67
CA ARG A 142 -7.24 -14.55 -2.39
C ARG A 142 -5.86 -14.00 -2.73
N GLN A 143 -5.72 -13.30 -3.85
CA GLN A 143 -4.46 -12.68 -4.22
C GLN A 143 -4.01 -11.67 -3.14
N ILE A 144 -4.94 -10.86 -2.62
CA ILE A 144 -4.65 -9.95 -1.48
C ILE A 144 -4.19 -10.75 -0.26
N GLU A 145 -4.92 -11.80 0.13
CA GLU A 145 -4.56 -12.62 1.30
C GLU A 145 -3.18 -13.27 1.16
N GLU A 146 -2.86 -13.79 -0.03
CA GLU A 146 -1.56 -14.40 -0.35
C GLU A 146 -0.43 -13.37 -0.26
N ILE A 147 -0.60 -12.16 -0.81
CA ILE A 147 0.39 -11.07 -0.72
C ILE A 147 0.69 -10.72 0.74
N PHE A 148 -0.33 -10.53 1.56
CA PHE A 148 -0.11 -10.17 2.97
C PHE A 148 0.41 -11.35 3.81
N LYS A 149 0.13 -12.59 3.40
CA LYS A 149 0.71 -13.78 4.01
C LYS A 149 2.20 -13.92 3.70
N GLU A 150 2.61 -13.62 2.46
CA GLU A 150 4.03 -13.56 2.07
C GLU A 150 4.74 -12.46 2.87
N ARG A 151 4.16 -11.25 2.91
CA ARG A 151 4.69 -10.14 3.70
C ARG A 151 4.85 -10.47 5.18
N GLU A 152 3.90 -11.18 5.78
CA GLU A 152 3.98 -11.63 7.17
C GLU A 152 5.19 -12.56 7.42
N SER A 153 5.56 -13.38 6.44
CA SER A 153 6.75 -14.24 6.53
C SER A 153 8.08 -13.48 6.41
N GLU A 154 8.03 -12.25 5.87
CA GLU A 154 9.20 -11.38 5.68
C GLU A 154 9.42 -10.40 6.83
N LEU A 155 8.55 -10.37 7.85
CA LEU A 155 8.59 -9.37 8.93
C LEU A 155 9.96 -9.26 9.63
N ASP A 156 10.66 -10.38 9.84
CA ASP A 156 11.96 -10.38 10.50
C ASP A 156 13.11 -9.88 9.59
N THR A 157 12.85 -9.76 8.29
CA THR A 157 13.83 -9.29 7.29
C THR A 157 13.69 -7.81 6.95
N LEU A 158 12.58 -7.19 7.37
CA LEU A 158 12.30 -5.78 7.10
C LEU A 158 13.16 -4.89 7.98
N GLU A 159 13.70 -3.83 7.37
CA GLU A 159 14.40 -2.78 8.12
C GLU A 159 13.39 -1.75 8.65
N TYR A 160 13.36 -1.57 9.97
CA TYR A 160 12.43 -0.67 10.66
C TYR A 160 13.00 0.71 10.99
N SER A 161 12.14 1.64 11.42
CA SER A 161 12.52 3.04 11.69
C SER A 161 13.68 3.17 12.68
N GLN A 162 13.70 2.36 13.73
CA GLN A 162 14.78 2.42 14.73
C GLN A 162 16.12 1.94 14.15
N GLU A 163 16.12 0.89 13.33
CA GLU A 163 17.33 0.38 12.68
C GLU A 163 17.92 1.40 11.71
N ARG A 164 17.06 2.05 10.90
CA ARG A 164 17.47 3.12 9.98
C ARG A 164 18.16 4.27 10.73
N ARG A 165 17.59 4.68 11.86
CA ARG A 165 18.17 5.76 12.70
C ARG A 165 19.53 5.39 13.28
N LEU A 166 19.75 4.12 13.61
CA LEU A 166 21.02 3.65 14.18
C LEU A 166 22.13 3.55 13.12
N LYS A 167 21.80 3.38 11.83
CA LYS A 167 22.80 3.35 10.75
C LYS A 167 23.54 4.68 10.59
N ASP A 168 22.87 5.79 10.85
CA ASP A 168 23.45 7.13 10.74
C ASP A 168 24.30 7.55 11.94
N LEU A 169 24.55 6.65 12.92
CA LEU A 169 25.32 6.96 14.12
C LEU A 169 26.80 7.24 13.87
N GLY A 170 27.34 6.91 12.69
CA GLY A 170 28.73 7.20 12.35
C GLY A 170 29.74 6.61 13.34
N LEU A 171 29.43 5.44 13.93
CA LEU A 171 30.24 4.79 14.98
C LEU A 171 31.69 4.51 14.55
N VAL A 172 31.94 4.39 13.24
CA VAL A 172 33.28 4.34 12.64
C VAL A 172 33.62 5.71 12.02
N GLY A 173 33.61 6.75 12.85
CA GLY A 173 34.14 8.06 12.47
C GLY A 173 35.67 8.06 12.50
N ASN A 174 36.29 8.99 11.76
CA ASN A 174 37.69 9.32 11.95
C ASN A 174 37.89 9.66 13.43
N LYS A 175 38.81 8.96 14.12
CA LYS A 175 39.18 9.23 15.53
C LYS A 175 39.12 10.73 15.76
N GLY A 176 38.18 11.18 16.60
CA GLY A 176 38.07 12.58 16.99
C GLY A 176 39.37 13.02 17.64
N LYS A 177 40.34 13.45 16.82
CA LYS A 177 41.56 14.08 17.28
C LYS A 177 41.12 15.40 17.90
N SER A 178 41.08 15.39 19.22
CA SER A 178 41.16 16.51 20.16
C SER A 178 41.22 17.91 19.53
N PHE A 179 40.08 18.42 19.05
CA PHE A 179 39.91 19.86 18.77
C PHE A 179 39.42 20.63 20.01
N SER A 180 39.45 20.01 21.20
CA SER A 180 39.25 20.70 22.48
C SER A 180 40.57 21.18 23.10
N GLY A 181 41.45 21.79 22.28
CA GLY A 181 42.70 22.42 22.73
C GLY A 181 42.58 23.94 22.70
N ASN A 182 42.56 24.55 23.89
CA ASN A 182 42.56 26.00 24.17
C ASN A 182 43.13 26.93 23.07
N PRO A 183 42.42 27.99 22.66
CA PRO A 183 43.05 29.12 21.98
C PRO A 183 43.34 30.23 22.99
N SER A 184 44.37 30.06 23.83
CA SER A 184 45.13 31.23 24.30
C SER A 184 46.08 31.65 23.17
N ARG A 185 45.61 32.47 22.23
CA ARG A 185 46.48 33.20 21.27
C ARG A 185 45.73 34.38 20.64
N ASN A 186 45.93 35.54 21.27
CA ASN A 186 45.87 36.91 20.72
C ASN A 186 45.12 37.11 19.39
N MET A 187 43.85 37.53 19.47
CA MET A 187 43.20 38.28 18.38
C MET A 187 43.78 39.70 18.34
N LYS A 188 44.68 39.96 17.40
CA LYS A 188 44.88 41.33 16.89
C LYS A 188 43.68 41.66 16.01
N PHE A 189 42.80 42.56 16.48
CA PHE A 189 41.79 43.19 15.64
C PHE A 189 42.49 44.07 14.60
N SER A 190 42.40 43.70 13.32
CA SER A 190 42.64 44.62 12.21
C SER A 190 41.28 45.04 11.68
N LEU A 191 40.87 46.26 11.98
CA LEU A 191 39.69 46.91 11.41
C LEU A 191 39.91 47.05 9.89
N GLN A 192 39.18 46.27 9.10
CA GLN A 192 38.93 46.61 7.69
C GLN A 192 37.51 47.20 7.60
N SER A 193 37.50 48.44 7.15
CA SER A 193 36.36 49.32 6.92
C SER A 193 35.33 48.73 5.95
N LEU A 194 34.06 48.75 6.35
CA LEU A 194 32.90 48.53 5.49
C LEU A 194 32.70 49.72 4.53
N PRO A 195 32.39 49.51 3.24
CA PRO A 195 31.98 50.59 2.35
C PRO A 195 30.51 50.96 2.60
N VAL A 196 30.29 52.26 2.77
CA VAL A 196 28.98 52.92 2.87
C VAL A 196 28.31 52.92 1.50
N THR A 197 27.15 52.27 1.36
CA THR A 197 26.22 52.53 0.25
C THR A 197 25.37 53.73 0.63
N LYS A 198 25.64 54.87 -0.02
CA LYS A 198 24.68 55.97 -0.15
C LYS A 198 23.71 55.59 -1.26
N ASP A 199 22.42 55.80 -1.03
CA ASP A 199 21.50 56.26 -2.07
C ASP A 199 20.37 57.06 -1.37
N GLU A 200 20.23 58.30 -1.82
CA GLU A 200 18.99 59.08 -1.83
C GLU A 200 18.24 58.74 -3.12
#